data_AF-A0A923NEE8-F1
#
_entry.id   AF-A0A923NEE8-F1
#
_cell.length_a   1.000
_cell.length_b   1.000
_cell.length_c   1.000
_cell.angle_alpha   90.00
_cell.angle_beta   90.00
_cell.angle_gamma   90.00
#
_symmetry.space_group_name_H-M   'P 1'
#
loop_
_entity.id
_entity.type
_entity.pdbx_description
1 polymer ?
#
loop_
_entity_poly.entity_id
_entity_poly.type
_entity_poly.pdbx_seq_one_letter_code
_entity_poly.pdbx_strand_id
1 'polypeptide(L)' 'MQFTINRAVFIKAMNNVSRAISSRTSMPILTGVKLVLDNNGLTLSC' A
#
# COMPACT_ATOMS: atom_id res chain seq x y z
N MET A 1 -7.01 9.83 -11.63
CA MET A 1 -5.97 10.47 -10.79
C MET A 1 -4.62 9.92 -11.23
N GLN A 2 -3.68 10.78 -11.63
CA GLN A 2 -2.35 10.37 -12.07
C GLN A 2 -1.34 11.06 -11.14
N PHE A 3 -0.55 10.26 -10.44
CA PHE A 3 0.54 10.75 -9.59
C PHE A 3 1.84 10.05 -9.99
N THR A 4 2.95 10.77 -9.86
CA THR A 4 4.28 10.24 -10.14
C THR A 4 5.05 10.14 -8.84
N ILE A 5 5.52 8.94 -8.49
CA ILE A 5 6.32 8.68 -7.30
C ILE A 5 7.62 7.98 -7.71
N ASN A 6 8.67 8.15 -6.90
CA ASN A 6 9.90 7.41 -7.09
C ASN A 6 9.65 5.89 -6.92
N ARG A 7 9.95 5.13 -7.97
CA ARG A 7 9.75 3.68 -8.03
C ARG A 7 10.44 2.93 -6.88
N ALA A 8 11.66 3.34 -6.50
CA ALA A 8 12.41 2.68 -5.43
C ALA A 8 11.74 2.85 -4.05
N VAL A 9 11.23 4.05 -3.77
CA VAL A 9 10.50 4.36 -2.53
C VAL A 9 9.17 3.60 -2.49
N PHE A 10 8.45 3.56 -3.61
CA PHE A 10 7.18 2.86 -3.72
C PHE A 10 7.33 1.34 -3.51
N ILE A 11 8.32 0.72 -4.16
CA ILE A 11 8.60 -0.72 -3.98
C ILE A 11 9.01 -1.02 -2.53
N LYS A 12 9.80 -0.15 -1.89
CA LYS A 12 10.18 -0.32 -0.48
C LYS A 12 8.96 -0.25 0.44
N ALA A 13 8.06 0.70 0.22
CA ALA A 13 6.81 0.82 0.97
C ALA A 13 5.90 -0.41 0.75
N MET A 14 5.75 -0.86 -0.50
CA MET A 14 4.99 -2.07 -0.84
C MET A 14 5.53 -3.32 -0.15
N ASN A 15 6.86 -3.49 -0.09
CA ASN A 15 7.50 -4.61 0.61
C ASN A 15 7.32 -4.56 2.13
N ASN A 16 7.20 -3.38 2.71
CA ASN A 16 6.92 -3.23 4.13
C ASN A 16 5.46 -3.60 4.44
N VAL A 17 4.52 -3.13 3.62
CA VAL A 17 3.10 -3.42 3.81
C VAL A 17 2.79 -4.88 3.49
N SER A 18 3.38 -5.48 2.44
CA SER A 18 3.17 -6.90 2.11
C SER A 18 3.60 -7.85 3.22
N ARG A 19 4.60 -7.46 4.01
CA ARG A 19 5.04 -8.21 5.20
C ARG A 19 4.05 -8.09 6.37
N ALA A 20 3.26 -7.02 6.41
CA ALA A 20 2.24 -6.77 7.43
C ALA A 20 0.86 -7.33 7.05
N ILE A 21 0.63 -7.64 5.77
CA ILE A 21 -0.61 -8.29 5.30
C ILE A 21 -0.64 -9.73 5.78
N SER A 22 -1.66 -10.07 6.57
CA SER A 22 -1.90 -11.45 7.01
C SER A 22 -2.25 -12.32 5.81
N SER A 23 -1.42 -13.32 5.52
CA SER A 23 -1.58 -14.25 4.39
C SER A 23 -2.76 -15.22 4.54
N ARG A 24 -3.51 -15.14 5.66
CA ARG A 24 -4.57 -16.08 6.02
C ARG A 24 -5.77 -15.36 6.63
N THR A 25 -6.40 -14.49 5.85
CA THR A 25 -7.67 -13.85 6.22
C THR A 25 -8.81 -14.50 5.46
N SER A 26 -9.94 -14.79 6.12
CA SER A 26 -11.12 -15.39 5.46
C SER A 26 -11.82 -14.42 4.48
N MET A 27 -11.40 -13.16 4.45
CA MET A 27 -11.99 -12.09 3.66
C MET A 27 -10.94 -11.47 2.71
N PRO A 28 -11.07 -11.65 1.38
CA PRO A 28 -10.10 -11.17 0.38
C PRO A 28 -9.82 -9.66 0.43
N ILE A 29 -10.78 -8.86 0.90
CA ILE A 29 -10.64 -7.41 1.12
C ILE A 29 -9.47 -7.06 2.04
N LEU A 30 -9.14 -7.92 3.02
CA LEU A 30 -8.03 -7.71 3.97
C LEU A 30 -6.66 -8.12 3.39
N THR A 31 -6.61 -8.55 2.12
CA THR A 31 -5.34 -8.77 1.40
C THR A 31 -4.95 -7.59 0.53
N GLY A 32 -5.84 -6.61 0.36
CA GLY A 32 -5.60 -5.39 -0.41
C GLY A 32 -4.80 -4.35 0.37
N VAL A 33 -4.00 -3.55 -0.32
CA VAL A 33 -3.37 -2.36 0.27
C VAL A 33 -4.22 -1.14 -0.05
N LYS A 34 -4.67 -0.45 1.00
CA LYS A 34 -5.38 0.82 0.86
C LYS A 34 -4.36 1.90 0.53
N LEU A 35 -4.52 2.49 -0.65
CA LEU A 35 -3.76 3.62 -1.16
C LEU A 35 -4.62 4.87 -1.04
N VAL A 36 -4.21 5.82 -0.20
CA VAL A 36 -4.87 7.12 -0.07
C VAL A 36 -3.91 8.19 -0.56
N LEU A 37 -4.34 8.97 -1.55
CA LEU A 37 -3.58 10.11 -2.04
C LEU A 37 -4.30 11.38 -1.58
N ASP A 38 -3.66 12.12 -0.68
CA ASP A 38 -4.10 13.42 -0.19
C ASP A 38 -3.10 14.50 -0.62
N ASN A 39 -3.44 15.78 -0.39
CA ASN A 39 -2.57 16.92 -0.72
C ASN A 39 -1.21 16.88 0.01
N ASN A 40 -1.11 16.16 1.12
CA ASN A 40 0.13 15.96 1.87
C ASN A 40 0.99 14.81 1.33
N GLY A 41 0.45 13.92 0.50
CA GLY A 41 1.18 12.79 -0.07
C GLY A 41 0.38 11.50 -0.20
N LEU A 42 1.11 10.39 -0.41
CA LEU A 42 0.56 9.05 -0.56
C LEU A 42 0.70 8.28 0.76
N THR A 43 -0.41 7.80 1.30
CA THR A 43 -0.48 6.93 2.47
C THR A 43 -0.85 5.51 2.05
N LEU A 44 -0.11 4.53 2.57
CA LEU A 44 -0.37 3.11 2.38
C LEU A 44 -0.73 2.48 3.72
N SER A 45 -1.87 1.78 3.80
CA SER A 45 -2.28 1.01 4.98
C SER A 45 -2.82 -0.35 4.56
N CYS A 46 -2.48 -1.41 5.30
CA CYS A 46 -3.08 -2.74 5.20
C CYS A 46 -4.31 -2.88 6.11
#